data_AF-A0A519EL47-F1
#
_entry.id   AF-A0A519EL47-F1
#
_cell.length_a   1.000
_cell.length_b   1.000
_cell.length_c   1.000
_cell.angle_alpha   90.00
_cell.angle_beta   90.00
_cell.angle_gamma   90.00
#
_symmetry.space_group_name_H-M   'P 1'
#
loop_
_entity.id
_entity.type
_entity.pdbx_description
1 polymer ?
#
loop_
_entity_poly.entity_id
_entity_poly.type
_entity_poly.pdbx_seq_one_letter_code
_entity_poly.pdbx_strand_id
1 'polypeptide(L)'
;MATSFNEQFDQHGSWRREFALRLKLLSEWLKDHDLLDSAVEERLRRLEGQMRSDKVMVAFVAEFSRGKSELINAIFFAGYKRRIMPASAGRTTMCPTELGYDAEVPPCLRLLPIESRLQPQPLMEWRGAPEKWTRIDLDVNDPAQLAQAFEKVSEIRRVTIDEARALGFWHDESPEDNPMLSADGTVEVPKWRHALINIAHPLLKQGLV
;
A
#
# COMPACT_ATOMS: atom_id res chain seq x y z
N MET A 1 -28.79 6.52 -9.08
CA MET A 1 -27.68 5.56 -8.90
C MET A 1 -26.62 6.25 -8.05
N ALA A 2 -26.13 5.59 -7.01
CA ALA A 2 -25.02 6.15 -6.21
C ALA A 2 -23.76 6.20 -7.08
N THR A 3 -23.00 7.30 -7.02
CA THR A 3 -21.69 7.43 -7.68
C THR A 3 -20.72 6.41 -7.10
N SER A 4 -19.85 5.84 -7.94
CA SER A 4 -18.84 4.88 -7.50
C SER A 4 -17.76 5.54 -6.65
N PHE A 5 -17.03 4.74 -5.86
CA PHE A 5 -15.91 5.24 -5.05
C PHE A 5 -14.88 5.99 -5.91
N ASN A 6 -14.54 5.45 -7.09
CA ASN A 6 -13.57 6.06 -7.99
C ASN A 6 -14.07 7.45 -8.47
N GLU A 7 -15.34 7.56 -8.84
CA GLU A 7 -15.94 8.84 -9.26
C GLU A 7 -15.96 9.88 -8.12
N GLN A 8 -16.29 9.45 -6.90
CA GLN A 8 -16.27 10.35 -5.73
C GLN A 8 -14.85 10.81 -5.41
N PHE A 9 -13.87 9.91 -5.52
CA PHE A 9 -12.46 10.24 -5.31
C PHE A 9 -11.93 11.20 -6.38
N ASP A 10 -12.30 10.98 -7.65
CA ASP A 10 -11.96 11.86 -8.76
C ASP A 10 -12.59 13.26 -8.59
N GLN A 11 -13.84 13.34 -8.13
CA GLN A 11 -14.51 14.61 -7.78
C GLN A 11 -13.78 15.33 -6.65
N HIS A 12 -13.39 14.63 -5.59
CA HIS A 12 -12.58 15.17 -4.50
C HIS A 12 -11.21 15.67 -5.00
N GLY A 13 -10.55 14.91 -5.86
CA GLY A 13 -9.30 15.30 -6.51
C GLY A 13 -9.45 16.56 -7.38
N SER A 14 -10.57 16.67 -8.11
CA SER A 14 -10.90 17.86 -8.90
C SER A 14 -11.12 19.09 -8.02
N TRP A 15 -11.91 18.94 -6.97
CA TRP A 15 -12.15 20.00 -5.99
C TRP A 15 -10.85 20.51 -5.36
N ARG A 16 -9.94 19.60 -4.96
CA ARG A 16 -8.64 19.99 -4.40
C ARG A 16 -7.82 20.85 -5.37
N ARG A 17 -7.76 20.47 -6.65
CA ARG A 17 -7.03 21.23 -7.68
C ARG A 17 -7.65 22.62 -7.89
N GLU A 18 -8.97 22.69 -7.95
CA GLU A 18 -9.69 23.96 -8.10
C GLU A 18 -9.49 24.87 -6.88
N PHE A 19 -9.54 24.31 -5.67
CA PHE A 19 -9.33 25.06 -4.44
C PHE A 19 -7.89 25.59 -4.33
N ALA A 20 -6.88 24.78 -4.69
CA ALA A 20 -5.50 25.22 -4.77
C ALA A 20 -5.30 26.37 -5.78
N LEU A 21 -5.97 26.30 -6.94
CA LEU A 21 -5.95 27.39 -7.93
C LEU A 21 -6.59 28.66 -7.35
N ARG A 22 -7.73 28.56 -6.67
CA ARG A 22 -8.38 29.71 -6.03
C ARG A 22 -7.52 30.34 -4.94
N LEU A 23 -6.82 29.54 -4.13
CA LEU A 23 -5.86 30.02 -3.13
C LEU A 23 -4.70 30.78 -3.80
N LYS A 24 -4.17 30.25 -4.91
CA LYS A 24 -3.12 30.93 -5.69
C LYS A 24 -3.60 32.27 -6.23
N LEU A 25 -4.78 32.32 -6.85
CA LEU A 25 -5.36 33.56 -7.37
C LEU A 25 -5.63 34.60 -6.27
N LEU A 26 -6.06 34.15 -5.08
CA LEU A 26 -6.22 35.03 -3.92
C LEU A 26 -4.88 35.60 -3.46
N SER A 27 -3.83 34.78 -3.41
CA SER A 27 -2.48 35.21 -3.06
C SER A 27 -1.95 36.27 -4.04
N GLU A 28 -2.13 36.04 -5.34
CA GLU A 28 -1.78 37.00 -6.39
C GLU A 28 -2.57 38.30 -6.24
N TRP A 29 -3.89 38.22 -6.04
CA TRP A 29 -4.72 39.41 -5.86
C TRP A 29 -4.34 40.24 -4.62
N LEU A 30 -4.07 39.58 -3.48
CA LEU A 30 -3.64 40.26 -2.26
C LEU A 30 -2.28 40.96 -2.46
N LYS A 31 -1.38 40.32 -3.19
CA LYS A 31 -0.07 40.89 -3.54
C LYS A 31 -0.23 42.13 -4.42
N ASP A 32 -1.08 42.05 -5.45
CA ASP A 32 -1.31 43.16 -6.39
C ASP A 32 -1.97 44.39 -5.73
N HIS A 33 -2.59 44.22 -4.56
CA HIS A 33 -3.24 45.29 -3.80
C HIS A 33 -2.46 45.72 -2.54
N ASP A 34 -1.21 45.26 -2.36
CA ASP A 34 -0.39 45.52 -1.17
C ASP A 34 -1.07 45.10 0.16
N LEU A 35 -1.94 44.10 0.10
CA LEU A 35 -2.66 43.53 1.25
C LEU A 35 -2.01 42.24 1.79
N LEU A 36 -0.92 41.80 1.14
CA LEU A 36 -0.21 40.57 1.51
C LEU A 36 0.91 40.88 2.51
N ASP A 37 0.61 40.78 3.80
CA ASP A 37 1.65 40.76 4.83
C ASP A 37 2.32 39.39 4.96
N SER A 38 3.44 39.33 5.69
CA SER A 38 4.23 38.11 5.86
C SER A 38 3.48 36.98 6.55
N ALA A 39 2.57 37.29 7.47
CA ALA A 39 1.80 36.30 8.22
C ALA A 39 0.71 35.66 7.33
N VAL A 40 0.05 36.48 6.50
CA VAL A 40 -0.93 36.01 5.51
C VAL A 40 -0.23 35.18 4.44
N GLU A 41 0.92 35.62 3.95
CA GLU A 41 1.70 34.88 2.95
C GLU A 41 2.14 33.50 3.46
N GLU A 42 2.64 33.41 4.70
CA GLU A 42 3.00 32.13 5.32
C GLU A 42 1.79 31.22 5.48
N ARG A 43 0.64 31.77 5.91
CA ARG A 43 -0.59 31.01 6.06
C ARG A 43 -1.11 30.46 4.72
N LEU A 44 -1.07 31.27 3.66
CA LEU A 44 -1.46 30.84 2.31
C LEU A 44 -0.53 29.75 1.78
N ARG A 45 0.80 29.91 1.94
CA ARG A 45 1.79 28.88 1.58
C ARG A 45 1.56 27.58 2.32
N ARG A 46 1.25 27.63 3.62
CA ARG A 46 0.92 26.44 4.40
C ARG A 46 -0.35 25.74 3.89
N LEU A 47 -1.41 26.49 3.60
CA LEU A 47 -2.66 25.93 3.05
C LEU A 47 -2.45 25.30 1.68
N GLU A 48 -1.68 25.95 0.80
CA GLU A 48 -1.32 25.40 -0.51
C GLU A 48 -0.50 24.10 -0.36
N GLY A 49 0.48 24.10 0.55
CA GLY A 49 1.27 22.91 0.88
C GLY A 49 0.39 21.75 1.35
N GLN A 50 -0.51 22.00 2.31
CA GLN A 50 -1.47 21.01 2.81
C GLN A 50 -2.34 20.45 1.67
N MET A 51 -2.91 21.32 0.84
CA MET A 51 -3.77 20.91 -0.28
C MET A 51 -3.03 20.08 -1.33
N ARG A 52 -1.73 20.27 -1.50
CA ARG A 52 -0.90 19.46 -2.41
C ARG A 52 -0.46 18.13 -1.80
N SER A 53 -0.13 18.11 -0.50
CA SER A 53 0.42 16.91 0.16
C SER A 53 -0.64 15.98 0.75
N ASP A 54 -1.89 16.41 0.81
CA ASP A 54 -2.94 15.61 1.47
C ASP A 54 -3.12 14.25 0.79
N LYS A 55 -3.19 13.21 1.62
CA LYS A 55 -3.26 11.81 1.20
C LYS A 55 -4.41 11.14 1.95
N VAL A 56 -5.17 10.33 1.24
CA VAL A 56 -6.27 9.54 1.82
C VAL A 56 -5.76 8.11 1.94
N MET A 57 -5.58 7.64 3.16
CA MET A 57 -5.15 6.27 3.41
C MET A 57 -6.37 5.34 3.52
N VAL A 58 -6.37 4.22 2.79
CA VAL A 58 -7.41 3.18 2.87
C VAL A 58 -6.81 1.86 3.34
N ALA A 59 -7.16 1.46 4.55
CA ALA A 59 -6.74 0.19 5.13
C ALA A 59 -7.82 -0.89 4.92
N PHE A 60 -7.49 -1.95 4.18
CA PHE A 60 -8.36 -3.11 4.02
C PHE A 60 -8.10 -4.15 5.12
N VAL A 61 -8.85 -4.09 6.21
CA VAL A 61 -8.78 -5.03 7.33
C VAL A 61 -10.00 -5.94 7.35
N ALA A 62 -9.76 -7.24 7.36
CA ALA A 62 -10.79 -8.28 7.48
C ALA A 62 -10.14 -9.60 7.89
N GLU A 63 -10.95 -10.55 8.36
CA GLU A 63 -10.50 -11.93 8.59
C GLU A 63 -10.09 -12.63 7.27
N PHE A 64 -9.47 -13.81 7.42
CA PHE A 64 -8.97 -14.59 6.30
C PHE A 64 -10.07 -14.92 5.28
N SER A 65 -9.75 -14.85 3.98
CA SER A 65 -10.64 -15.22 2.87
C SER A 65 -11.98 -14.46 2.76
N ARG A 66 -12.13 -13.27 3.34
CA ARG A 66 -13.36 -12.45 3.24
C ARG A 66 -13.40 -11.46 2.05
N GLY A 67 -12.72 -11.76 0.95
CA GLY A 67 -12.83 -11.00 -0.31
C GLY A 67 -12.02 -9.70 -0.41
N LYS A 68 -11.09 -9.41 0.51
CA LYS A 68 -10.21 -8.22 0.47
C LYS A 68 -9.47 -8.08 -0.87
N SER A 69 -8.81 -9.16 -1.32
CA SER A 69 -8.07 -9.15 -2.59
C SER A 69 -8.98 -8.95 -3.80
N GLU A 70 -10.22 -9.44 -3.76
CA GLU A 70 -11.21 -9.19 -4.83
C GLU A 70 -11.63 -7.72 -4.86
N LEU A 71 -11.82 -7.09 -3.70
CA LEU A 71 -12.11 -5.66 -3.63
C LEU A 71 -10.95 -4.81 -4.16
N ILE A 72 -9.71 -5.15 -3.81
CA ILE A 72 -8.52 -4.49 -4.37
C ILE A 72 -8.44 -4.68 -5.89
N ASN A 73 -8.71 -5.90 -6.39
CA ASN A 73 -8.80 -6.15 -7.83
C ASN A 73 -9.87 -5.28 -8.51
N ALA A 74 -11.05 -5.14 -7.90
CA ALA A 74 -12.13 -4.32 -8.44
C ALA A 74 -11.80 -2.81 -8.45
N ILE A 75 -11.12 -2.30 -7.41
CA ILE A 75 -10.80 -0.86 -7.30
C ILE A 75 -9.61 -0.48 -8.18
N PHE A 76 -8.51 -1.25 -8.13
CA PHE A 76 -7.22 -0.86 -8.72
C PHE A 76 -6.88 -1.59 -10.02
N PHE A 77 -7.48 -2.76 -10.27
CA PHE A 77 -7.02 -3.65 -11.33
C PHE A 77 -8.13 -4.12 -12.28
N ALA A 78 -9.34 -3.56 -12.19
CA ALA A 78 -10.49 -3.96 -13.01
C ALA A 78 -10.22 -3.86 -14.53
N GLY A 79 -9.41 -2.88 -14.96
CA GLY A 79 -9.04 -2.68 -16.36
C GLY A 79 -8.20 -3.81 -16.96
N TYR A 80 -7.52 -4.61 -16.14
CA TYR A 80 -6.64 -5.68 -16.60
C TYR A 80 -7.37 -6.96 -17.06
N LYS A 81 -8.70 -7.03 -16.89
CA LYS A 81 -9.56 -8.17 -17.27
C LYS A 81 -9.08 -9.53 -16.71
N ARG A 82 -8.29 -9.49 -15.64
CA ARG A 82 -7.77 -10.64 -14.91
C ARG A 82 -7.59 -10.26 -13.44
N ARG A 83 -7.50 -11.26 -12.58
CA ARG A 83 -7.07 -11.07 -11.19
C ARG A 83 -5.57 -10.79 -11.16
N ILE A 84 -5.20 -9.63 -10.64
CA ILE A 84 -3.82 -9.20 -10.45
C ILE A 84 -3.38 -9.51 -9.02
N MET A 85 -4.15 -9.07 -8.03
CA MET A 85 -3.95 -9.47 -6.64
C MET A 85 -4.42 -10.92 -6.44
N PRO A 86 -3.64 -11.73 -5.70
CA PRO A 86 -3.99 -13.12 -5.45
C PRO A 86 -5.19 -13.21 -4.48
N ALA A 87 -6.25 -13.89 -4.94
CA ALA A 87 -7.54 -13.97 -4.25
C ALA A 87 -8.10 -15.39 -4.14
N SER A 88 -7.40 -16.39 -4.68
CA SER A 88 -7.83 -17.80 -4.61
C SER A 88 -7.66 -18.38 -3.21
N ALA A 89 -8.48 -19.37 -2.86
CA ALA A 89 -8.33 -20.14 -1.62
C ALA A 89 -6.92 -20.75 -1.54
N GLY A 90 -6.28 -20.64 -0.36
CA GLY A 90 -4.89 -21.05 -0.16
C GLY A 90 -3.83 -20.14 -0.80
N ARG A 91 -4.24 -19.09 -1.53
CA ARG A 91 -3.35 -18.07 -2.12
C ARG A 91 -3.68 -16.66 -1.60
N THR A 92 -4.44 -16.56 -0.51
CA THR A 92 -4.75 -15.28 0.12
C THR A 92 -3.48 -14.71 0.75
N THR A 93 -3.26 -13.40 0.61
CA THR A 93 -2.08 -12.71 1.15
C THR A 93 -2.01 -12.82 2.67
N MET A 94 -0.95 -13.47 3.16
CA MET A 94 -0.53 -13.44 4.56
C MET A 94 0.48 -12.31 4.86
N CYS A 95 1.04 -11.72 3.80
CA CYS A 95 1.97 -10.61 3.87
C CYS A 95 1.20 -9.26 3.92
N PRO A 96 1.41 -8.43 4.95
CA PRO A 96 0.98 -7.03 4.91
C PRO A 96 1.52 -6.33 3.66
N THR A 97 0.61 -5.81 2.83
CA THR A 97 0.93 -5.28 1.51
C THR A 97 0.43 -3.85 1.40
N GLU A 98 1.31 -2.94 1.02
CA GLU A 98 0.99 -1.54 0.73
C GLU A 98 1.03 -1.30 -0.78
N LEU A 99 0.02 -0.59 -1.28
CA LEU A 99 -0.08 -0.18 -2.67
C LEU A 99 0.05 1.33 -2.73
N GLY A 100 1.05 1.84 -3.43
CA GLY A 100 1.32 3.27 -3.50
C GLY A 100 1.86 3.70 -4.86
N TYR A 101 2.06 5.02 -4.96
CA TYR A 101 2.70 5.64 -6.11
C TYR A 101 3.74 6.66 -5.67
N ASP A 102 4.96 6.43 -6.13
CA ASP A 102 6.09 7.34 -6.09
C ASP A 102 6.56 7.54 -7.54
N ALA A 103 6.55 8.79 -8.00
CA ALA A 103 6.90 9.14 -9.38
C ALA A 103 8.42 9.04 -9.64
N GLU A 104 9.24 9.09 -8.60
CA GLU A 104 10.70 9.01 -8.72
C GLU A 104 11.20 7.55 -8.79
N VAL A 105 10.33 6.60 -8.45
CA VAL A 105 10.63 5.17 -8.45
C VAL A 105 9.91 4.50 -9.63
N PRO A 106 10.60 3.70 -10.48
CA PRO A 106 9.94 2.89 -11.50
C PRO A 106 8.91 1.91 -10.88
N PRO A 107 7.93 1.42 -11.64
CA PRO A 107 7.00 0.41 -11.14
C PRO A 107 7.75 -0.83 -10.62
N CYS A 108 7.54 -1.17 -9.35
CA CYS A 108 8.25 -2.27 -8.71
C CYS A 108 7.46 -2.85 -7.55
N LEU A 109 7.66 -4.15 -7.30
CA LEU A 109 7.31 -4.82 -6.06
C LEU A 109 8.59 -4.99 -5.23
N ARG A 110 8.57 -4.52 -3.98
CA ARG A 110 9.65 -4.74 -3.01
C ARG A 110 9.14 -5.63 -1.89
N LEU A 111 9.89 -6.66 -1.55
CA LEU A 111 9.53 -7.68 -0.56
C LEU A 111 10.58 -7.74 0.53
N LEU A 112 10.18 -7.53 1.78
CA LEU A 112 11.06 -7.67 2.93
C LEU A 112 10.99 -9.11 3.45
N PRO A 113 12.11 -9.85 3.54
CA PRO A 113 12.12 -11.23 4.03
C PRO A 113 11.57 -11.36 5.47
N ILE A 114 10.90 -12.47 5.76
CA ILE A 114 10.25 -12.67 7.07
C ILE A 114 11.25 -12.72 8.24
N GLU A 115 12.48 -13.16 7.97
CA GLU A 115 13.59 -13.28 8.91
C GLU A 115 13.99 -11.92 9.50
N SER A 116 13.63 -10.81 8.83
CA SER A 116 13.79 -9.47 9.40
C SER A 116 13.04 -9.27 10.72
N ARG A 117 12.04 -10.10 11.04
CA ARG A 117 11.35 -10.11 12.36
C ARG A 117 12.25 -10.58 13.50
N LEU A 118 13.31 -11.33 13.22
CA LEU A 118 14.28 -11.78 14.21
C LEU A 118 15.22 -10.66 14.68
N GLN A 119 15.19 -9.51 14.00
CA GLN A 119 16.01 -8.36 14.33
C GLN A 119 15.15 -7.28 15.03
N PRO A 120 15.74 -6.49 15.94
CA PRO A 120 14.99 -5.53 16.74
C PRO A 120 14.53 -4.30 15.94
N GLN A 121 15.00 -4.09 14.70
CA GLN A 121 14.65 -2.88 13.96
C GLN A 121 13.15 -2.85 13.58
N PRO A 122 12.47 -1.72 13.82
CA PRO A 122 11.09 -1.50 13.39
C PRO A 122 10.98 -1.43 11.87
N LEU A 123 9.78 -1.72 11.34
CA LEU A 123 9.52 -1.76 9.89
C LEU A 123 9.88 -0.44 9.17
N MET A 124 9.72 0.71 9.85
CA MET A 124 10.03 2.02 9.26
C MET A 124 11.52 2.19 8.97
N GLU A 125 12.40 1.66 9.82
CA GLU A 125 13.85 1.70 9.58
C GLU A 125 14.24 0.84 8.37
N TRP A 126 13.59 -0.32 8.17
CA TRP A 126 13.82 -1.18 7.00
C TRP A 126 13.53 -0.47 5.68
N ARG A 127 12.62 0.52 5.63
CA ARG A 127 12.36 1.29 4.40
C ARG A 127 13.60 2.08 3.93
N GLY A 128 14.49 2.47 4.85
CA GLY A 128 15.73 3.16 4.55
C GLY A 128 16.87 2.25 4.07
N ALA A 129 16.66 0.94 4.02
CA ALA A 129 17.67 -0.07 3.66
C ALA A 129 17.24 -0.86 2.41
N PRO A 130 17.19 -0.24 1.21
CA PRO A 130 16.64 -0.86 0.00
C PRO A 130 17.35 -2.15 -0.41
N GLU A 131 18.62 -2.32 -0.07
CA GLU A 131 19.42 -3.53 -0.33
C GLU A 131 18.93 -4.76 0.46
N LYS A 132 18.12 -4.56 1.49
CA LYS A 132 17.50 -5.62 2.30
C LYS A 132 16.18 -6.12 1.71
N TRP A 133 15.68 -5.47 0.66
CA TRP A 133 14.43 -5.81 -0.01
C TRP A 133 14.72 -6.56 -1.31
N THR A 134 14.00 -7.65 -1.52
CA THR A 134 13.94 -8.29 -2.84
C THR A 134 13.08 -7.41 -3.74
N ARG A 135 13.67 -6.86 -4.80
CA ARG A 135 12.98 -6.05 -5.79
C ARG A 135 12.62 -6.86 -7.03
N ILE A 136 11.40 -6.68 -7.51
CA ILE A 136 10.89 -7.21 -8.78
C ILE A 136 10.35 -6.02 -9.57
N ASP A 137 10.89 -5.79 -10.76
CA ASP A 137 10.37 -4.74 -11.64
C ASP A 137 9.03 -5.18 -12.25
N LEU A 138 8.12 -4.22 -12.40
CA LEU A 138 6.75 -4.47 -12.86
C LEU A 138 6.57 -3.87 -14.26
N ASP A 139 6.03 -4.65 -15.19
CA ASP A 139 5.57 -4.12 -16.46
C ASP A 139 4.06 -3.89 -16.41
N VAL A 140 3.65 -2.62 -16.30
CA VAL A 140 2.24 -2.25 -16.22
C VAL A 140 1.45 -2.57 -17.49
N ASN A 141 2.12 -2.85 -18.60
CA ASN A 141 1.51 -3.22 -19.88
C ASN A 141 1.44 -4.73 -20.08
N ASP A 142 2.03 -5.53 -19.20
CA ASP A 142 1.94 -6.98 -19.19
C ASP A 142 1.12 -7.47 -17.97
N PRO A 143 -0.19 -7.71 -18.13
CA PRO A 143 -1.03 -8.17 -17.04
C PRO A 143 -0.61 -9.54 -16.50
N ALA A 144 0.02 -10.39 -17.33
CA ALA A 144 0.48 -11.71 -16.92
C ALA A 144 1.71 -11.63 -16.04
N GLN A 145 2.68 -10.81 -16.41
CA GLN A 145 3.84 -10.51 -15.59
C GLN A 145 3.43 -9.89 -14.26
N LEU A 146 2.52 -8.91 -14.27
CA LEU A 146 2.01 -8.28 -13.04
C LEU A 146 1.41 -9.29 -12.08
N ALA A 147 0.48 -10.11 -12.56
CA ALA A 147 -0.16 -11.12 -11.73
C ALA A 147 0.87 -12.11 -11.20
N GLN A 148 1.81 -12.59 -12.02
CA GLN A 148 2.86 -13.50 -11.58
C GLN A 148 3.77 -12.87 -10.51
N ALA A 149 4.12 -11.60 -10.67
CA ALA A 149 4.90 -10.87 -9.67
C ALA A 149 4.13 -10.74 -8.35
N PHE A 150 2.83 -10.43 -8.41
CA PHE A 150 2.01 -10.24 -7.21
C PHE A 150 1.70 -11.56 -6.50
N GLU A 151 1.76 -12.71 -7.17
CA GLU A 151 1.70 -14.00 -6.48
C GLU A 151 2.82 -14.19 -5.44
N LYS A 152 3.91 -13.43 -5.53
CA LYS A 152 4.97 -13.43 -4.52
C LYS A 152 4.49 -13.03 -3.14
N VAL A 153 3.51 -12.12 -3.02
CA VAL A 153 3.02 -11.67 -1.70
C VAL A 153 2.22 -12.76 -0.95
N SER A 154 1.87 -13.84 -1.63
CA SER A 154 1.22 -15.02 -1.05
C SER A 154 2.18 -16.20 -0.84
N GLU A 155 3.48 -16.05 -1.09
CA GLU A 155 4.45 -17.11 -0.81
C GLU A 155 4.54 -17.37 0.71
N ILE A 156 4.58 -18.65 1.04
CA ILE A 156 4.73 -19.17 2.41
C ILE A 156 6.02 -19.96 2.54
N ARG A 157 6.43 -20.22 3.78
CA ARG A 157 7.49 -21.15 4.14
C ARG A 157 6.97 -22.09 5.22
N ARG A 158 7.40 -23.36 5.16
CA ARG A 158 7.20 -24.33 6.23
C ARG A 158 8.36 -24.25 7.20
N VAL A 159 8.06 -24.13 8.48
CA VAL A 159 9.04 -23.94 9.54
C VAL A 159 8.69 -24.82 10.74
N THR A 160 9.66 -25.06 11.62
CA THR A 160 9.40 -25.72 12.90
C THR A 160 8.58 -24.81 13.81
N ILE A 161 7.95 -25.40 14.84
CA ILE A 161 7.25 -24.62 15.88
C ILE A 161 8.21 -23.61 16.53
N ASP A 162 9.46 -23.99 16.79
CA ASP A 162 10.44 -23.10 17.42
C ASP A 162 10.82 -21.90 16.54
N GLU A 163 10.99 -22.10 15.23
CA GLU A 163 11.21 -21.00 14.29
C GLU A 163 9.96 -20.12 14.16
N ALA A 164 8.76 -20.71 14.12
CA ALA A 164 7.51 -19.94 14.12
C ALA A 164 7.36 -19.10 15.40
N ARG A 165 7.74 -19.64 16.57
CA ARG A 165 7.75 -18.93 17.85
C ARG A 165 8.74 -17.76 17.81
N ALA A 166 9.96 -17.98 17.31
CA ALA A 166 10.97 -16.93 17.17
C ALA A 166 10.52 -15.81 16.22
N LEU A 167 9.78 -16.15 15.16
CA LEU A 167 9.18 -15.20 14.23
C LEU A 167 7.91 -14.52 14.80
N GLY A 168 7.39 -14.97 15.95
CA GLY A 168 6.17 -14.45 16.57
C GLY A 168 4.89 -14.84 15.83
N PHE A 169 4.85 -16.07 15.30
CA PHE A 169 3.66 -16.71 14.72
C PHE A 169 3.16 -17.89 15.56
N TRP A 170 3.83 -18.23 16.66
CA TRP A 170 3.41 -19.30 17.57
C TRP A 170 3.39 -18.80 19.01
N HIS A 171 2.26 -18.99 19.69
CA HIS A 171 2.00 -18.54 21.04
C HIS A 171 1.46 -19.71 21.89
N ASP A 172 2.19 -20.07 22.95
CA ASP A 172 1.80 -21.18 23.82
C ASP A 172 0.61 -20.80 24.74
N GLU A 173 0.40 -19.50 24.98
CA GLU A 173 -0.69 -18.96 25.81
C GLU A 173 -2.02 -18.79 25.04
N SER A 174 -1.99 -18.80 23.70
CA SER A 174 -3.17 -18.67 22.83
C SER A 174 -3.12 -19.68 21.68
N PRO A 175 -3.24 -21.00 21.95
CA PRO A 175 -3.10 -22.04 20.94
C PRO A 175 -4.10 -21.94 19.79
N GLU A 176 -5.26 -21.34 20.02
CA GLU A 176 -6.33 -21.10 19.04
C GLU A 176 -5.93 -20.15 17.90
N ASP A 177 -4.95 -19.27 18.15
CA ASP A 177 -4.45 -18.31 17.17
C ASP A 177 -3.27 -18.87 16.34
N ASN A 178 -2.76 -20.04 16.71
CA ASN A 178 -1.59 -20.62 16.06
C ASN A 178 -1.93 -21.16 14.65
N PRO A 179 -0.98 -21.05 13.70
CA PRO A 179 -1.11 -21.71 12.40
C PRO A 179 -1.35 -23.21 12.55
N MET A 180 -2.10 -23.77 11.60
CA MET A 180 -2.39 -25.21 11.58
C MET A 180 -1.10 -26.04 11.49
N LEU A 181 -0.98 -27.03 12.37
CA LEU A 181 0.14 -27.96 12.38
C LEU A 181 -0.02 -28.99 11.25
N SER A 182 1.00 -29.14 10.42
CA SER A 182 1.07 -30.13 9.36
C SER A 182 1.39 -31.53 9.92
N ALA A 183 1.11 -32.56 9.15
CA ALA A 183 1.34 -33.96 9.55
C ALA A 183 2.82 -34.28 9.83
N ASP A 184 3.75 -33.50 9.29
CA ASP A 184 5.20 -33.60 9.50
C ASP A 184 5.71 -32.78 10.70
N GLY A 185 4.81 -32.15 11.47
CA GLY A 185 5.16 -31.33 12.63
C GLY A 185 5.64 -29.91 12.28
N THR A 186 5.46 -29.46 11.03
CA THR A 186 5.78 -28.10 10.60
C THR A 186 4.55 -27.20 10.51
N VAL A 187 4.75 -25.89 10.49
CA VAL A 187 3.70 -24.87 10.31
C VAL A 187 4.01 -23.95 9.13
N GLU A 188 2.98 -23.42 8.50
CA GLU A 188 3.10 -22.47 7.38
C GLU A 188 3.09 -21.02 7.87
N VAL A 189 4.15 -20.27 7.55
CA VAL A 189 4.29 -18.84 7.87
C VAL A 189 4.52 -18.03 6.59
N PRO A 190 4.20 -16.73 6.55
CA PRO A 190 4.48 -15.91 5.37
C PRO A 190 5.98 -15.87 5.09
N LYS A 191 6.36 -15.96 3.81
CA LYS A 191 7.76 -15.80 3.40
C LYS A 191 8.27 -14.37 3.53
N TRP A 192 7.35 -13.41 3.54
CA TRP A 192 7.64 -11.98 3.53
C TRP A 192 7.03 -11.30 4.75
N ARG A 193 7.81 -10.44 5.41
CA ARG A 193 7.32 -9.59 6.51
C ARG A 193 6.42 -8.48 6.00
N HIS A 194 6.74 -7.91 4.84
CA HIS A 194 6.02 -6.78 4.26
C HIS A 194 6.27 -6.68 2.76
N ALA A 195 5.28 -6.16 2.03
CA ALA A 195 5.35 -5.91 0.59
C ALA A 195 5.01 -4.45 0.28
N LEU A 196 5.84 -3.79 -0.53
CA LEU A 196 5.59 -2.46 -1.06
C LEU A 196 5.43 -2.54 -2.57
N ILE A 197 4.25 -2.20 -3.07
CA ILE A 197 3.96 -2.14 -4.50
C ILE A 197 3.93 -0.68 -4.93
N ASN A 198 4.85 -0.31 -5.81
CA ASN A 198 4.84 0.98 -6.48
C ASN A 198 4.27 0.81 -7.89
N ILE A 199 3.11 1.41 -8.18
CA ILE A 199 2.49 1.33 -9.50
C ILE A 199 1.75 2.63 -9.84
N ALA A 200 1.79 3.00 -11.12
CA ALA A 200 1.02 4.14 -11.61
C ALA A 200 -0.47 3.76 -11.75
N HIS A 201 -1.31 4.25 -10.84
CA HIS A 201 -2.78 4.16 -10.94
C HIS A 201 -3.41 5.55 -10.74
N PRO A 202 -4.49 5.92 -11.47
CA PRO A 202 -5.12 7.23 -11.35
C PRO A 202 -5.46 7.63 -9.90
N LEU A 203 -6.03 6.71 -9.11
CA LEU A 203 -6.35 6.97 -7.70
C LEU A 203 -5.09 7.19 -6.84
N LEU A 204 -4.05 6.39 -7.06
CA LEU A 204 -2.79 6.51 -6.29
C LEU A 204 -2.08 7.82 -6.61
N LYS A 205 -2.10 8.26 -7.88
CA LYS A 205 -1.59 9.57 -8.31
C LYS A 205 -2.33 10.74 -7.68
N GLN A 206 -3.59 10.55 -7.33
CA GLN A 206 -4.43 11.54 -6.66
C GLN A 206 -4.30 11.51 -5.13
N GLY A 207 -3.39 10.68 -4.59
CA GLY A 207 -3.07 10.63 -3.18
C GLY A 207 -3.86 9.57 -2.39
N LEU A 208 -4.49 8.61 -3.06
CA LEU A 208 -4.96 7.39 -2.39
C LEU A 208 -3.74 6.53 -2.02
N VAL A 209 -3.65 6.04 -0.79
CA VAL A 209 -2.53 5.22 -0.29
C VAL A 209 -3.03 4.07 0.57
#